data_AF-A0A3B0PTA9-F1
#
_entry.id   AF-A0A3B0PTA9-F1
#
_cell.length_a   1.000
_cell.length_b   1.000
_cell.length_c   1.000
_cell.angle_alpha   90.00
_cell.angle_beta   90.00
_cell.angle_gamma   90.00
#
_symmetry.space_group_name_H-M   'P 1'
#
loop_
_entity.id
_entity.type
_entity.pdbx_description
1 polymer ?
#
loop_
_entity_poly.entity_id
_entity_poly.type
_entity_poly.pdbx_seq_one_letter_code
_entity_poly.pdbx_strand_id
1 'polypeptide(L)'
;MHQLFSIGYSLISIAALLWMVCGAPNHLENLYSISLNFEGSNGKQKTFPMAQNVSSGIWSLEFSELRERLPDLRQELIFLGSNKRPDAPGGKFFLELATSKDSCVAGVNEKIYLQVIPSPEGGVFTFSPEGKPTDLWLECRPLSMDNRIEVKVRLMSVNKELVVSPKERETLFLTAPAKGLESWEIGGIRVDASFPVKQKIRRVGTDKFLLMHGGSDYADKAVKERVDFVSLSDENYSRYLAVGDILLWDGNCWETCGEFRGESSQAPLLEVKKIDEKVMVIELWNVGGTSHQSMSLVKTMSSPIEITEIVKEFEFIGMRSWSRPIIQAGGQRMILSPDDWVVYTGKTWEKISRKEQLEDYLSGKTQGPLLVFDKLEKDSREFVVRAHVFNAQRTLVESVTLPLKQGFDSGSSSAKEEVHPGRQSLVGGEGTNRGGS
;
A
#
# COMPACT_ATOMS: atom_id res chain seq x y z
N MET A 1 61.50 -57.27 -9.82
CA MET A 1 61.21 -57.55 -8.39
C MET A 1 60.57 -56.36 -7.65
N HIS A 2 59.84 -55.46 -8.33
CA HIS A 2 59.15 -54.31 -7.69
C HIS A 2 57.66 -54.18 -8.01
N GLN A 3 57.04 -55.14 -8.73
CA GLN A 3 55.60 -55.11 -9.01
C GLN A 3 54.75 -56.03 -8.12
N LEU A 4 55.35 -56.93 -7.35
CA LEU A 4 54.61 -57.78 -6.40
C LEU A 4 54.36 -57.12 -5.03
N PHE A 5 55.10 -56.06 -4.68
CA PHE A 5 54.90 -55.34 -3.42
C PHE A 5 53.77 -54.31 -3.48
N SER A 6 53.33 -53.86 -4.65
CA SER A 6 52.28 -52.83 -4.78
C SER A 6 50.87 -53.38 -4.56
N ILE A 7 50.64 -54.67 -4.79
CA ILE A 7 49.31 -55.30 -4.67
C ILE A 7 48.99 -55.62 -3.20
N GLY A 8 50.01 -55.89 -2.38
CA GLY A 8 49.85 -56.17 -0.95
C GLY A 8 49.33 -54.97 -0.14
N TYR A 9 49.83 -53.75 -0.43
CA TYR A 9 49.40 -52.54 0.28
C TYR A 9 47.97 -52.11 -0.09
N SER A 10 47.50 -52.43 -1.30
CA SER A 10 46.13 -52.15 -1.73
C SER A 10 45.12 -53.05 -1.02
N LEU A 11 45.44 -54.33 -0.78
CA LEU A 11 44.54 -55.26 -0.10
C LEU A 11 44.44 -54.99 1.40
N ILE A 12 45.53 -54.57 2.05
CA ILE A 12 45.52 -54.17 3.46
C ILE A 12 44.70 -52.90 3.67
N SER A 13 44.78 -51.94 2.75
CA SER A 13 44.00 -50.69 2.81
C SER A 13 42.50 -50.94 2.59
N ILE A 14 42.13 -51.88 1.71
CA ILE A 14 40.73 -52.27 1.48
C ILE A 14 40.18 -53.07 2.68
N ALA A 15 41.00 -53.94 3.29
CA ALA A 15 40.61 -54.66 4.50
C ALA A 15 40.43 -53.73 5.71
N ALA A 16 41.28 -52.70 5.86
CA ALA A 16 41.12 -51.67 6.89
C ALA A 16 39.87 -50.81 6.67
N LEU A 17 39.55 -50.49 5.42
CA LEU A 17 38.31 -49.78 5.07
C LEU A 17 37.06 -50.63 5.35
N LEU A 18 37.09 -51.93 5.02
CA LEU A 18 36.01 -52.87 5.33
C LEU A 18 35.85 -53.12 6.83
N TRP A 19 36.94 -53.11 7.61
CA TRP A 19 36.83 -53.14 9.08
C TRP A 19 36.19 -51.84 9.60
N MET A 20 36.58 -50.68 9.09
CA MET A 20 35.96 -49.41 9.51
C MET A 20 34.49 -49.28 9.09
N VAL A 21 34.08 -49.88 7.97
CA VAL A 21 32.70 -49.82 7.45
C VAL A 21 31.80 -50.93 8.01
N CYS A 22 32.34 -52.10 8.34
CA CYS A 22 31.54 -53.26 8.78
C CYS A 22 31.81 -53.73 10.22
N GLY A 23 32.86 -53.23 10.88
CA GLY A 23 33.36 -53.75 12.16
C GLY A 23 33.35 -52.77 13.33
N ALA A 24 32.70 -51.61 13.21
CA ALA A 24 32.39 -50.76 14.35
C ALA A 24 31.00 -51.13 14.89
N PRO A 25 30.89 -51.85 16.03
CA PRO A 25 29.63 -51.89 16.74
C PRO A 25 29.36 -50.48 17.26
N ASN A 26 28.34 -49.82 16.70
CA ASN A 26 27.67 -48.68 17.31
C ASN A 26 26.98 -49.16 18.60
N HIS A 27 27.76 -49.43 19.65
CA HIS A 27 27.28 -49.46 21.02
C HIS A 27 27.48 -48.08 21.63
N LEU A 28 26.62 -47.14 21.21
CA LEU A 28 26.21 -46.03 22.06
C LEU A 28 24.81 -46.41 22.53
N GLU A 29 24.79 -47.23 23.57
CA GLU A 29 23.54 -47.57 24.25
C GLU A 29 22.88 -46.29 24.77
N ASN A 30 21.59 -46.20 24.49
CA ASN A 30 20.62 -45.31 25.09
C ASN A 30 20.84 -45.17 26.61
N LEU A 31 21.35 -44.03 27.05
CA LEU A 31 21.32 -43.62 28.46
C LEU A 31 20.02 -42.88 28.85
N TYR A 32 19.00 -42.90 27.99
CA TYR A 32 17.68 -42.31 28.29
C TYR A 32 16.54 -43.30 28.08
N SER A 33 16.64 -44.49 28.70
CA SER A 33 15.45 -45.30 29.02
C SER A 33 15.78 -46.40 30.03
N ILE A 34 16.23 -46.04 31.24
CA ILE A 34 16.02 -46.92 32.39
C ILE A 34 14.66 -46.56 32.98
N SER A 35 13.60 -46.95 32.26
CA SER A 35 12.30 -47.15 32.86
C SER A 35 12.37 -48.47 33.63
N LEU A 36 12.56 -48.39 34.95
CA LEU A 36 12.39 -49.53 35.85
C LEU A 36 10.92 -49.96 35.83
N ASN A 37 10.57 -50.83 34.88
CA ASN A 37 9.38 -51.66 34.99
C ASN A 37 9.65 -52.70 36.08
N PHE A 38 9.32 -52.34 37.32
CA PHE A 38 9.28 -53.31 38.42
C PHE A 38 7.98 -54.10 38.32
N GLU A 39 8.08 -55.26 37.68
CA GLU A 39 7.02 -56.24 37.57
C GLU A 39 6.78 -56.87 38.95
N GLY A 40 5.60 -56.60 39.52
CA GLY A 40 5.21 -57.06 40.84
C GLY A 40 5.14 -58.58 40.90
N SER A 41 6.10 -59.20 41.61
CA SER A 41 5.91 -60.53 42.17
C SER A 41 6.38 -60.55 43.63
N ASN A 42 5.52 -61.14 44.46
CA ASN A 42 5.58 -61.17 45.91
C ASN A 42 6.92 -61.67 46.48
N GLY A 43 7.53 -60.89 47.38
CA GLY A 43 8.56 -61.43 48.28
C GLY A 43 9.47 -60.40 48.93
N LYS A 44 9.13 -60.00 50.16
CA LYS A 44 9.99 -59.35 51.18
C LYS A 44 10.75 -58.10 50.71
N GLN A 45 10.25 -56.93 51.13
CA GLN A 45 11.01 -55.68 51.17
C GLN A 45 12.35 -55.89 51.89
N LYS A 46 13.43 -56.03 51.12
CA LYS A 46 14.77 -55.69 51.61
C LYS A 46 14.86 -54.17 51.54
N THR A 47 14.81 -53.55 52.70
CA THR A 47 15.20 -52.15 52.90
C THR A 47 16.57 -51.93 52.26
N PHE A 48 16.59 -51.17 51.15
CA PHE A 48 17.82 -50.59 50.65
C PHE A 48 18.34 -49.63 51.72
N PRO A 49 19.64 -49.67 52.08
CA PRO A 49 20.20 -48.70 53.00
C PRO A 49 20.05 -47.30 52.40
N MET A 50 19.46 -46.43 53.20
CA MET A 50 19.35 -44.98 52.98
C MET A 50 20.70 -44.47 52.45
N ALA A 51 20.71 -43.91 51.24
CA ALA A 51 21.91 -43.41 50.58
C ALA A 51 22.54 -42.31 51.45
N GLN A 52 23.49 -42.69 52.29
CA GLN A 52 24.38 -41.76 52.95
C GLN A 52 25.24 -41.10 51.88
N ASN A 53 25.26 -39.77 51.92
CA ASN A 53 26.10 -38.86 51.15
C ASN A 53 27.42 -39.50 50.67
N VAL A 54 27.48 -39.86 49.40
CA VAL A 54 28.71 -40.29 48.69
C VAL A 54 29.55 -39.07 48.26
N SER A 55 29.30 -37.89 48.86
CA SER A 55 29.89 -36.61 48.45
C SER A 55 31.18 -36.23 49.20
N SER A 56 31.72 -37.07 50.08
CA SER A 56 33.00 -36.77 50.75
C SER A 56 33.90 -37.99 50.89
N GLY A 57 35.01 -37.99 50.14
CA GLY A 57 36.09 -38.97 50.19
C GLY A 57 36.97 -38.90 48.93
N ILE A 58 38.15 -39.52 48.95
CA ILE A 58 39.13 -39.58 47.84
C ILE A 58 38.57 -40.25 46.55
N TRP A 59 37.37 -40.84 46.65
CA TRP A 59 36.60 -41.46 45.57
C TRP A 59 35.27 -40.74 45.32
N SER A 60 35.20 -39.42 45.54
CA SER A 60 34.04 -38.63 45.12
C SER A 60 33.90 -38.75 43.60
N LEU A 61 32.78 -39.28 43.14
CA LEU A 61 32.42 -39.26 41.72
C LEU A 61 32.18 -37.79 41.32
N GLU A 62 33.23 -37.10 40.90
CA GLU A 62 33.10 -35.81 40.22
C GLU A 62 32.53 -36.06 38.82
N PHE A 63 31.20 -36.15 38.72
CA PHE A 63 30.52 -36.07 37.43
C PHE A 63 30.62 -34.64 36.88
N SER A 64 31.80 -34.27 36.39
CA SER A 64 32.06 -32.99 35.72
C SER A 64 31.27 -32.81 34.42
N GLU A 65 30.53 -33.84 33.99
CA GLU A 65 29.94 -33.97 32.65
C GLU A 65 28.42 -33.79 32.60
N LEU A 66 27.71 -33.81 33.73
CA LEU A 66 26.24 -33.60 33.79
C LEU A 66 25.86 -32.25 34.41
N ARG A 67 26.57 -31.18 34.02
CA ARG A 67 26.09 -29.83 34.29
C ARG A 67 25.15 -29.40 33.17
N GLU A 68 23.94 -29.02 33.52
CA GLU A 68 23.02 -28.38 32.58
C GLU A 68 23.70 -27.15 31.98
N ARG A 69 23.62 -27.04 30.65
CA ARG A 69 24.26 -25.98 29.87
C ARG A 69 23.24 -25.37 28.94
N LEU A 70 23.38 -24.08 28.67
CA LEU A 70 22.58 -23.41 27.65
C LEU A 70 22.82 -24.08 26.28
N PRO A 71 21.74 -24.38 25.52
CA PRO A 71 21.86 -24.88 24.16
C PRO A 71 22.48 -23.81 23.25
N ASP A 72 23.19 -24.25 22.21
CA ASP A 72 23.73 -23.32 21.22
C ASP A 72 22.71 -23.09 20.10
N LEU A 73 21.97 -21.99 20.19
CA LEU A 73 20.93 -21.64 19.21
C LEU A 73 21.43 -20.72 18.08
N ARG A 74 22.75 -20.48 17.97
CA ARG A 74 23.32 -19.54 16.98
C ARG A 74 23.07 -19.94 15.53
N GLN A 75 23.06 -21.24 15.25
CA GLN A 75 22.79 -21.78 13.91
C GLN A 75 21.32 -22.14 13.71
N GLU A 76 20.55 -22.17 14.81
CA GLU A 76 19.15 -22.58 14.82
C GLU A 76 18.21 -21.41 14.65
N LEU A 77 18.46 -20.29 15.33
CA LEU A 77 17.55 -19.17 15.36
C LEU A 77 17.84 -18.17 14.24
N ILE A 78 16.88 -18.00 13.33
CA ILE A 78 16.93 -17.08 12.20
C ILE A 78 15.99 -15.91 12.48
N PHE A 79 16.50 -14.69 12.44
CA PHE A 79 15.66 -13.49 12.50
C PHE A 79 15.19 -13.13 11.09
N LEU A 80 13.88 -13.14 10.85
CA LEU A 80 13.31 -12.85 9.54
C LEU A 80 13.09 -11.34 9.30
N GLY A 81 12.93 -10.56 10.37
CA GLY A 81 12.68 -9.12 10.31
C GLY A 81 11.72 -8.65 11.40
N SER A 82 11.50 -7.33 11.46
CA SER A 82 10.55 -6.70 12.39
C SER A 82 9.41 -6.06 11.62
N ASN A 83 8.18 -6.12 12.13
CA ASN A 83 7.08 -5.37 11.53
C ASN A 83 7.28 -3.87 11.80
N LYS A 84 7.55 -3.10 10.74
CA LYS A 84 7.73 -1.65 10.80
C LYS A 84 6.64 -0.88 10.04
N ARG A 85 5.53 -1.53 9.72
CA ARG A 85 4.43 -0.86 9.03
C ARG A 85 3.88 0.31 9.85
N PRO A 86 3.46 1.40 9.18
CA PRO A 86 2.91 2.57 9.85
C PRO A 86 1.56 2.31 10.53
N ASP A 87 0.80 1.32 10.07
CA ASP A 87 -0.52 0.96 10.59
C ASP A 87 -0.50 -0.16 11.65
N ALA A 88 0.67 -0.76 11.91
CA ALA A 88 0.80 -1.88 12.83
C ALA A 88 1.35 -1.44 14.20
N PRO A 89 0.94 -2.11 15.31
CA PRO A 89 1.61 -1.94 16.59
C PRO A 89 3.05 -2.44 16.44
N GLY A 90 4.02 -1.52 16.48
CA GLY A 90 5.43 -1.82 16.36
C GLY A 90 5.95 -2.76 17.45
N GLY A 91 7.19 -3.22 17.31
CA GLY A 91 7.84 -4.08 18.32
C GLY A 91 7.49 -5.57 18.20
N LYS A 92 6.99 -6.00 17.04
CA LYS A 92 6.85 -7.42 16.69
C LYS A 92 8.05 -7.89 15.85
N PHE A 93 8.65 -9.02 16.23
CA PHE A 93 9.79 -9.65 15.57
C PHE A 93 9.38 -11.00 15.01
N PHE A 94 9.81 -11.32 13.80
CA PHE A 94 9.57 -12.62 13.18
C PHE A 94 10.82 -13.48 13.31
N LEU A 95 10.68 -14.66 13.90
CA LEU A 95 11.75 -15.64 14.09
C LEU A 95 11.39 -16.94 13.38
N GLU A 96 12.39 -17.63 12.85
CA GLU A 96 12.29 -18.96 12.26
C GLU A 96 13.36 -19.87 12.87
N LEU A 97 13.02 -21.15 13.09
CA LEU A 97 13.97 -22.19 13.48
C LEU A 97 14.50 -22.90 12.24
N ALA A 98 15.82 -23.02 12.11
CA ALA A 98 16.47 -23.53 10.92
C ALA A 98 16.15 -25.00 10.64
N THR A 99 16.05 -25.83 11.70
CA THR A 99 15.80 -27.26 11.59
C THR A 99 14.33 -27.59 11.38
N SER A 100 13.42 -27.02 12.17
CA SER A 100 11.99 -27.33 12.05
C SER A 100 11.25 -26.50 11.01
N LYS A 101 11.82 -25.35 10.59
CA LYS A 101 11.14 -24.33 9.77
C LYS A 101 9.89 -23.74 10.43
N ASP A 102 9.71 -23.96 11.72
CA ASP A 102 8.65 -23.28 12.46
C ASP A 102 8.98 -21.79 12.56
N SER A 103 7.95 -20.96 12.39
CA SER A 103 8.04 -19.52 12.55
C SER A 103 7.17 -19.02 13.69
N CYS A 104 7.63 -17.98 14.38
CA CYS A 104 6.84 -17.32 15.42
C CYS A 104 6.97 -15.80 15.36
N VAL A 105 6.00 -15.12 15.96
CA VAL A 105 5.99 -13.68 16.14
C VAL A 105 6.21 -13.37 17.62
N ALA A 106 7.25 -12.59 17.91
CA ALA A 106 7.65 -12.21 19.25
C ALA A 106 7.36 -10.74 19.52
N GLY A 107 6.76 -10.41 20.66
CA GLY A 107 6.78 -9.05 21.21
C GLY A 107 8.11 -8.69 21.88
N VAL A 108 8.27 -7.40 22.19
CA VAL A 108 9.41 -6.90 22.99
C VAL A 108 9.36 -7.49 24.40
N ASN A 109 10.43 -8.17 24.81
CA ASN A 109 10.56 -8.88 26.09
C ASN A 109 9.48 -9.95 26.35
N GLU A 110 8.78 -10.40 25.31
CA GLU A 110 7.85 -11.53 25.45
C GLU A 110 8.65 -12.83 25.58
N LYS A 111 8.14 -13.76 26.39
CA LYS A 111 8.75 -15.08 26.58
C LYS A 111 8.24 -16.04 25.51
N ILE A 112 9.14 -16.47 24.63
CA ILE A 112 8.85 -17.46 23.61
C ILE A 112 9.42 -18.79 24.05
N TYR A 113 8.55 -19.75 24.31
CA TYR A 113 8.94 -21.07 24.80
C TYR A 113 9.35 -22.00 23.67
N LEU A 114 10.43 -22.75 23.89
CA LEU A 114 10.97 -23.75 22.96
C LEU A 114 10.77 -25.15 23.53
N GLN A 115 10.43 -26.10 22.67
CA GLN A 115 10.39 -27.52 22.98
C GLN A 115 11.46 -28.25 22.17
N VAL A 116 12.07 -29.28 22.77
CA VAL A 116 12.97 -30.18 22.06
C VAL A 116 12.23 -31.48 21.78
N ILE A 117 12.01 -31.78 20.50
CA ILE A 117 11.43 -33.04 20.06
C ILE A 117 12.58 -34.02 19.80
N PRO A 118 12.60 -35.21 20.43
CA PRO A 118 13.62 -36.21 20.17
C PRO A 118 13.57 -36.65 18.71
N SER A 119 14.71 -36.59 18.01
CA SER A 119 14.86 -37.10 16.64
C SER A 119 16.12 -37.97 16.54
N PRO A 120 16.17 -38.91 15.56
CA PRO A 120 17.30 -39.83 15.38
C PRO A 120 18.62 -39.12 15.03
N GLU A 121 18.58 -37.88 14.56
CA GLU A 121 19.77 -37.07 14.18
C GLU A 121 20.19 -36.08 15.29
N GLY A 122 19.50 -36.11 16.43
CA GLY A 122 19.59 -35.10 17.48
C GLY A 122 18.24 -34.41 17.70
N GLY A 123 18.00 -33.86 18.89
CA GLY A 123 16.73 -33.21 19.20
C GLY A 123 16.47 -32.02 18.27
N VAL A 124 15.26 -31.94 17.70
CA VAL A 124 14.80 -30.82 16.86
C VAL A 124 14.14 -29.79 17.77
N PHE A 125 14.49 -28.51 17.59
CA PHE A 125 13.83 -27.43 18.31
C PHE A 125 12.55 -27.03 17.59
N THR A 126 11.46 -26.88 18.33
CA THR A 126 10.19 -26.34 17.84
C THR A 126 9.67 -25.26 18.78
N PHE A 127 8.89 -24.32 18.26
CA PHE A 127 8.18 -23.39 19.12
C PHE A 127 7.05 -24.11 19.87
N SER A 128 6.90 -23.83 21.15
CA SER A 128 5.88 -24.48 21.98
C SER A 128 4.47 -24.14 21.46
N PRO A 129 3.62 -25.14 21.17
CA PRO A 129 2.28 -24.89 20.65
C PRO A 129 1.46 -24.12 21.69
N GLU A 130 0.76 -23.09 21.22
CA GLU A 130 -0.07 -22.20 22.05
C GLU A 130 0.70 -21.46 23.17
N GLY A 131 2.03 -21.36 23.08
CA GLY A 131 2.84 -20.65 24.07
C GLY A 131 2.91 -21.34 25.44
N LYS A 132 2.73 -22.67 25.48
CA LYS A 132 2.83 -23.43 26.74
C LYS A 132 4.22 -23.23 27.36
N PRO A 133 4.30 -22.85 28.66
CA PRO A 133 5.57 -22.64 29.32
C PRO A 133 6.44 -23.90 29.30
N THR A 134 7.67 -23.74 28.82
CA THR A 134 8.75 -24.74 28.90
C THR A 134 9.93 -24.16 29.67
N ASP A 135 10.87 -25.02 30.04
CA ASP A 135 12.06 -24.61 30.78
C ASP A 135 13.02 -23.78 29.93
N LEU A 136 12.93 -23.84 28.60
CA LEU A 136 13.76 -23.08 27.65
C LEU A 136 12.92 -22.00 26.98
N TRP A 137 13.30 -20.73 27.12
CA TRP A 137 12.62 -19.63 26.44
C TRP A 137 13.58 -18.57 25.89
N LEU A 138 13.04 -17.77 24.97
CA LEU A 138 13.70 -16.64 24.33
C LEU A 138 13.03 -15.34 24.74
N GLU A 139 13.80 -14.27 24.87
CA GLU A 139 13.31 -12.90 25.06
C GLU A 139 13.97 -11.97 24.03
N CYS A 140 13.16 -11.25 23.24
CA CYS A 140 13.66 -10.41 22.15
C CYS A 140 13.66 -8.93 22.53
N ARG A 141 14.73 -8.22 22.15
CA ARG A 141 14.86 -6.77 22.31
C ARG A 141 15.32 -6.12 21.01
N PRO A 142 14.74 -4.97 20.65
CA PRO A 142 15.23 -4.20 19.51
C PRO A 142 16.58 -3.58 19.86
N LEU A 143 17.50 -3.60 18.91
CA LEU A 143 18.74 -2.81 18.99
C LEU A 143 18.53 -1.48 18.26
N SER A 144 19.33 -0.47 18.61
CA SER A 144 19.24 0.88 18.03
C SER A 144 19.49 0.94 16.52
N MET A 145 20.07 -0.12 15.95
CA MET A 145 20.32 -0.21 14.50
C MET A 145 19.21 -0.99 13.82
N ASP A 146 18.75 -0.47 12.69
CA ASP A 146 17.73 -1.11 11.87
C ASP A 146 18.14 -2.54 11.50
N ASN A 147 17.17 -3.46 11.61
CA ASN A 147 17.29 -4.85 11.18
C ASN A 147 18.20 -5.75 12.05
N ARG A 148 18.44 -5.36 13.31
CA ARG A 148 19.12 -6.19 14.31
C ARG A 148 18.30 -6.33 15.58
N ILE A 149 18.38 -7.52 16.17
CA ILE A 149 17.75 -7.81 17.47
C ILE A 149 18.74 -8.48 18.41
N GLU A 150 18.56 -8.21 19.70
CA GLU A 150 19.17 -8.95 20.79
C GLU A 150 18.18 -10.02 21.25
N VAL A 151 18.58 -11.28 21.23
CA VAL A 151 17.78 -12.40 21.76
C VAL A 151 18.49 -12.97 22.98
N LYS A 152 17.78 -13.02 24.11
CA LYS A 152 18.28 -13.65 25.34
C LYS A 152 17.73 -15.05 25.45
N VAL A 153 18.62 -16.03 25.57
CA VAL A 153 18.29 -17.43 25.78
C VAL A 153 18.30 -17.71 27.27
N ARG A 154 17.21 -18.27 27.78
CA ARG A 154 17.03 -18.58 29.20
C ARG A 154 16.63 -20.03 29.38
N LEU A 155 17.25 -20.71 30.32
CA LEU A 155 16.94 -22.08 30.69
C LEU A 155 16.71 -22.17 32.19
N MET A 156 15.59 -22.75 32.59
CA MET A 156 15.29 -23.13 33.97
C MET A 156 15.85 -24.52 34.23
N SER A 157 16.64 -24.64 35.30
CA SER A 157 17.16 -25.92 35.76
C SER A 157 16.07 -26.76 36.42
N VAL A 158 16.30 -28.07 36.53
CA VAL A 158 15.47 -28.97 37.35
C VAL A 158 15.35 -28.47 38.80
N ASN A 159 16.38 -27.76 39.30
CA ASN A 159 16.38 -27.15 40.63
C ASN A 159 15.68 -25.79 40.70
N LYS A 160 15.02 -25.34 39.62
CA LYS A 160 14.39 -24.01 39.47
C LYS A 160 15.36 -22.83 39.57
N GLU A 161 16.64 -23.08 39.31
CA GLU A 161 17.65 -22.04 39.16
C GLU A 161 17.89 -21.73 37.69
N LEU A 162 18.26 -20.49 37.38
CA LEU A 162 18.49 -20.08 35.99
C LEU A 162 19.89 -20.51 35.54
N VAL A 163 19.97 -21.30 34.48
CA VAL A 163 21.25 -21.76 33.93
C VAL A 163 21.86 -20.64 33.09
N VAL A 164 23.02 -20.14 33.51
CA VAL A 164 23.73 -19.02 32.85
C VAL A 164 24.98 -19.49 32.08
N SER A 165 25.41 -20.73 32.28
CA SER A 165 26.63 -21.27 31.67
C SER A 165 26.30 -22.05 30.39
N PRO A 166 27.00 -21.84 29.26
CA PRO A 166 28.05 -20.84 29.02
C PRO A 166 27.49 -19.43 28.75
N LYS A 167 28.13 -18.38 29.29
CA LYS A 167 27.69 -16.98 29.11
C LYS A 167 27.61 -16.53 27.64
N GLU A 168 28.44 -17.11 26.79
CA GLU A 168 28.47 -16.83 25.35
C GLU A 168 27.18 -17.25 24.62
N ARG A 169 26.37 -18.12 25.22
CA ARG A 169 25.10 -18.61 24.65
C ARG A 169 23.88 -17.90 25.23
N GLU A 170 24.06 -17.06 26.24
CA GLU A 170 22.98 -16.32 26.90
C GLU A 170 22.39 -15.24 26.00
N THR A 171 23.23 -14.57 25.19
CA THR A 171 22.81 -13.44 24.35
C THR A 171 23.25 -13.66 22.91
N LEU A 172 22.29 -13.59 21.99
CA LEU A 172 22.48 -13.74 20.56
C LEU A 172 22.16 -12.41 19.87
N PHE A 173 23.04 -12.00 18.98
CA PHE A 173 22.84 -10.83 18.14
C PHE A 173 22.48 -11.31 16.74
N LEU A 174 21.19 -11.23 16.40
CA LEU A 174 20.71 -11.66 15.10
C LEU A 174 20.55 -10.44 14.20
N THR A 175 21.04 -10.57 12.97
CA THR A 175 20.78 -9.62 11.89
C THR A 175 19.88 -10.33 10.91
N ALA A 176 18.84 -9.66 10.41
CA ALA A 176 18.00 -10.33 9.42
C ALA A 176 18.89 -10.62 8.20
N PRO A 177 18.78 -11.81 7.60
CA PRO A 177 19.57 -12.13 6.43
C PRO A 177 19.34 -11.01 5.40
N ALA A 178 20.40 -10.62 4.70
CA ALA A 178 20.26 -9.77 3.53
C ALA A 178 19.49 -10.58 2.49
N LYS A 179 18.15 -10.59 2.62
CA LYS A 179 17.26 -11.28 1.71
C LYS A 179 17.55 -10.69 0.34
N GLY A 180 18.19 -11.49 -0.51
CA GLY A 180 18.42 -11.11 -1.89
C GLY A 180 17.05 -10.87 -2.51
N LEU A 181 16.73 -9.61 -2.81
CA LEU A 181 15.53 -9.11 -3.48
C LEU A 181 14.37 -10.12 -3.48
N GLU A 182 13.86 -10.50 -2.29
CA GLU A 182 12.71 -11.41 -2.20
C GLU A 182 11.61 -10.76 -3.01
N SER A 183 11.33 -11.35 -4.16
CA SER A 183 10.38 -10.83 -5.12
C SER A 183 9.01 -11.10 -4.58
N TRP A 184 8.50 -10.15 -3.81
CA TRP A 184 7.11 -10.15 -3.41
C TRP A 184 6.28 -9.42 -4.48
N GLU A 185 5.02 -9.77 -4.55
CA GLU A 185 4.11 -9.33 -5.60
C GLU A 185 2.87 -8.70 -5.01
N ILE A 186 2.32 -7.71 -5.71
CA ILE A 186 1.02 -7.11 -5.41
C ILE A 186 0.18 -7.21 -6.69
N GLY A 187 -0.95 -7.90 -6.62
CA GLY A 187 -1.81 -8.13 -7.80
C GLY A 187 -1.10 -8.87 -8.94
N GLY A 188 -0.19 -9.80 -8.62
CA GLY A 188 0.60 -10.54 -9.61
C GLY A 188 1.75 -9.75 -10.26
N ILE A 189 2.05 -8.55 -9.75
CA ILE A 189 3.16 -7.71 -10.23
C ILE A 189 4.25 -7.66 -9.17
N ARG A 190 5.46 -8.08 -9.55
CA ARG A 190 6.66 -7.98 -8.72
C ARG A 190 6.92 -6.53 -8.29
N VAL A 191 7.12 -6.33 -7.00
CA VAL A 191 7.48 -5.04 -6.41
C VAL A 191 8.97 -4.78 -6.65
N ASP A 192 9.25 -3.99 -7.68
CA ASP A 192 10.58 -3.51 -8.06
C ASP A 192 10.50 -2.04 -8.49
N ALA A 193 11.61 -1.41 -8.87
CA ALA A 193 11.62 0.00 -9.28
C ALA A 193 10.67 0.34 -10.46
N SER A 194 10.25 -0.66 -11.25
CA SER A 194 9.31 -0.50 -12.37
C SER A 194 7.84 -0.73 -11.97
N PHE A 195 7.57 -1.09 -10.71
CA PHE A 195 6.21 -1.37 -10.21
C PHE A 195 5.20 -0.26 -10.53
N PRO A 196 5.49 1.05 -10.31
CA PRO A 196 4.51 2.09 -10.60
C PRO A 196 4.14 2.15 -12.08
N VAL A 197 5.09 1.86 -12.97
CA VAL A 197 4.86 1.81 -14.42
C VAL A 197 4.01 0.60 -14.78
N LYS A 198 4.30 -0.58 -14.22
CA LYS A 198 3.54 -1.82 -14.46
C LYS A 198 2.10 -1.74 -13.94
N GLN A 199 1.89 -1.11 -12.78
CA GLN A 199 0.57 -0.80 -12.20
C GLN A 199 -0.08 0.47 -12.79
N LYS A 200 0.55 1.11 -13.79
CA LYS A 200 0.07 2.33 -14.45
C LYS A 200 -0.25 3.48 -13.46
N ILE A 201 0.45 3.56 -12.33
CA ILE A 201 0.28 4.60 -11.30
C ILE A 201 0.86 5.92 -11.82
N ARG A 202 0.05 6.98 -11.81
CA ARG A 202 0.47 8.30 -12.32
C ARG A 202 0.13 9.39 -11.31
N ARG A 203 1.15 10.12 -10.86
CA ARG A 203 0.93 11.38 -10.15
C ARG A 203 0.52 12.44 -11.15
N VAL A 204 -0.62 13.08 -10.95
CA VAL A 204 -1.12 14.13 -11.83
C VAL A 204 -0.82 15.51 -11.26
N GLY A 205 -1.19 15.73 -10.00
CA GLY A 205 -1.10 17.04 -9.37
C GLY A 205 -2.33 17.38 -8.55
N THR A 206 -2.33 18.57 -7.97
CA THR A 206 -3.54 19.17 -7.39
C THR A 206 -4.60 19.38 -8.46
N ASP A 207 -5.85 19.05 -8.13
CA ASP A 207 -7.00 19.23 -9.02
C ASP A 207 -7.54 20.66 -8.89
N LYS A 208 -7.20 21.52 -9.87
CA LYS A 208 -7.62 22.94 -9.89
C LYS A 208 -9.12 23.09 -10.05
N PHE A 209 -9.76 22.13 -10.73
CA PHE A 209 -11.20 22.13 -10.87
C PHE A 209 -11.89 21.94 -9.51
N LEU A 210 -11.48 20.93 -8.72
CA LEU A 210 -12.03 20.75 -7.37
C LEU A 210 -11.72 21.92 -6.44
N LEU A 211 -10.56 22.56 -6.60
CA LEU A 211 -10.20 23.74 -5.81
C LEU A 211 -11.13 24.94 -6.08
N MET A 212 -11.57 25.14 -7.32
CA MET A 212 -12.43 26.27 -7.70
C MET A 212 -13.92 25.97 -7.61
N HIS A 213 -14.34 24.76 -7.98
CA HIS A 213 -15.75 24.38 -8.17
C HIS A 213 -16.18 23.15 -7.33
N GLY A 214 -15.30 22.56 -6.52
CA GLY A 214 -15.62 21.38 -5.72
C GLY A 214 -16.54 21.66 -4.53
N GLY A 215 -16.59 22.89 -4.01
CA GLY A 215 -17.40 23.24 -2.84
C GLY A 215 -16.92 22.59 -1.54
N SER A 216 -17.76 22.60 -0.50
CA SER A 216 -17.42 22.07 0.83
C SER A 216 -17.15 20.57 0.83
N ASP A 217 -17.91 19.82 0.03
CA ASP A 217 -17.91 18.36 0.06
C ASP A 217 -16.61 17.75 -0.50
N TYR A 218 -15.84 18.55 -1.25
CA TYR A 218 -14.57 18.14 -1.86
C TYR A 218 -13.38 18.96 -1.34
N ALA A 219 -13.56 19.83 -0.34
CA ALA A 219 -12.51 20.68 0.19
C ALA A 219 -11.28 19.87 0.67
N ASP A 220 -11.53 18.73 1.33
CA ASP A 220 -10.49 17.83 1.82
C ASP A 220 -9.69 17.18 0.69
N LYS A 221 -10.34 16.93 -0.46
CA LYS A 221 -9.70 16.32 -1.65
C LYS A 221 -8.98 17.36 -2.49
N ALA A 222 -9.51 18.58 -2.57
CA ALA A 222 -8.99 19.66 -3.39
C ALA A 222 -7.59 20.12 -2.98
N VAL A 223 -7.23 19.99 -1.70
CA VAL A 223 -5.90 20.34 -1.17
C VAL A 223 -4.85 19.25 -1.34
N LYS A 224 -5.26 18.04 -1.72
CA LYS A 224 -4.39 16.87 -1.85
C LYS A 224 -3.88 16.69 -3.29
N GLU A 225 -2.86 15.85 -3.45
CA GLU A 225 -2.34 15.46 -4.76
C GLU A 225 -3.19 14.33 -5.35
N ARG A 226 -3.66 14.49 -6.59
CA ARG A 226 -4.34 13.43 -7.32
C ARG A 226 -3.34 12.43 -7.89
N VAL A 227 -3.55 11.17 -7.57
CA VAL A 227 -2.83 10.03 -8.15
C VAL A 227 -3.85 9.13 -8.85
N ASP A 228 -3.61 8.90 -10.13
CA ASP A 228 -4.45 8.06 -10.98
C ASP A 228 -3.87 6.64 -11.00
N PHE A 229 -4.75 5.65 -10.92
CA PHE A 229 -4.47 4.22 -10.88
C PHE A 229 -5.33 3.51 -11.92
N VAL A 230 -4.96 2.26 -12.21
CA VAL A 230 -5.75 1.35 -13.03
C VAL A 230 -5.98 0.07 -12.23
N SER A 231 -7.23 -0.36 -12.11
CA SER A 231 -7.57 -1.60 -11.40
C SER A 231 -7.11 -2.82 -12.19
N LEU A 232 -7.13 -4.02 -11.57
CA LEU A 232 -6.92 -5.25 -12.33
C LEU A 232 -8.03 -5.53 -13.35
N SER A 233 -9.22 -4.95 -13.16
CA SER A 233 -10.30 -4.93 -14.15
C SER A 233 -10.10 -3.90 -15.28
N ASP A 234 -8.94 -3.24 -15.35
CA ASP A 234 -8.57 -2.20 -16.33
C ASP A 234 -9.48 -0.95 -16.29
N GLU A 235 -10.07 -0.66 -15.13
CA GLU A 235 -10.84 0.57 -14.88
C GLU A 235 -9.94 1.65 -14.28
N ASN A 236 -10.03 2.86 -14.84
CA ASN A 236 -9.31 4.02 -14.29
C ASN A 236 -10.01 4.53 -13.04
N TYR A 237 -9.24 4.86 -12.00
CA TYR A 237 -9.73 5.54 -10.82
C TYR A 237 -8.65 6.45 -10.23
N SER A 238 -9.07 7.43 -9.43
CA SER A 238 -8.16 8.38 -8.79
C SER A 238 -8.27 8.30 -7.27
N ARG A 239 -7.15 8.56 -6.59
CA ARG A 239 -7.09 8.83 -5.15
C ARG A 239 -6.42 10.17 -4.90
N TYR A 240 -6.84 10.83 -3.83
CA TYR A 240 -6.34 12.13 -3.42
C TYR A 240 -5.52 11.95 -2.15
N LEU A 241 -4.21 12.14 -2.24
CA LEU A 241 -3.24 11.75 -1.22
C LEU A 241 -2.48 12.96 -0.66
N ALA A 242 -2.29 12.96 0.65
CA ALA A 242 -1.41 13.83 1.40
C ALA A 242 -0.22 13.05 2.00
N VAL A 243 0.76 13.75 2.53
CA VAL A 243 1.85 13.12 3.30
C VAL A 243 1.27 12.41 4.52
N GLY A 244 1.67 11.16 4.73
CA GLY A 244 1.17 10.28 5.79
C GLY A 244 -0.11 9.52 5.44
N ASP A 245 -0.74 9.80 4.29
CA ASP A 245 -1.88 8.99 3.85
C ASP A 245 -1.43 7.57 3.50
N ILE A 246 -2.29 6.61 3.84
CA ILE A 246 -2.07 5.18 3.67
C ILE A 246 -3.17 4.62 2.76
N LEU A 247 -2.75 3.80 1.78
CA LEU A 247 -3.61 2.98 0.95
C LEU A 247 -3.36 1.50 1.21
N LEU A 248 -4.41 0.71 1.16
CA LEU A 248 -4.39 -0.74 1.31
C LEU A 248 -4.87 -1.39 0.01
N TRP A 249 -4.23 -2.49 -0.37
CA TRP A 249 -4.61 -3.24 -1.56
C TRP A 249 -5.69 -4.28 -1.22
N ASP A 250 -6.87 -4.16 -1.83
CA ASP A 250 -8.02 -5.06 -1.62
C ASP A 250 -8.00 -6.34 -2.46
N GLY A 251 -7.02 -6.45 -3.36
CA GLY A 251 -6.94 -7.53 -4.36
C GLY A 251 -7.12 -7.04 -5.79
N ASN A 252 -7.78 -5.90 -6.01
CA ASN A 252 -8.09 -5.31 -7.32
C ASN A 252 -7.69 -3.82 -7.42
N CYS A 253 -7.83 -3.06 -6.35
CA CYS A 253 -7.60 -1.63 -6.28
C CYS A 253 -6.97 -1.19 -4.95
N TRP A 254 -6.43 0.04 -4.95
CA TRP A 254 -5.93 0.71 -3.77
C TRP A 254 -7.07 1.48 -3.09
N GLU A 255 -7.37 1.14 -1.85
CA GLU A 255 -8.42 1.77 -1.04
C GLU A 255 -7.81 2.56 0.11
N THR A 256 -8.48 3.64 0.52
CA THR A 256 -8.07 4.37 1.73
C THR A 256 -8.40 3.55 2.98
N CYS A 257 -7.66 3.73 4.08
CA CYS A 257 -7.90 2.95 5.30
C CYS A 257 -9.35 3.04 5.84
N GLY A 258 -10.08 4.13 5.57
CA GLY A 258 -11.48 4.25 5.98
C GLY A 258 -12.48 3.51 5.09
N GLU A 259 -12.11 3.23 3.84
CA GLU A 259 -12.94 2.52 2.86
C GLU A 259 -12.63 1.02 2.82
N PHE A 260 -11.42 0.65 3.21
CA PHE A 260 -10.91 -0.72 3.14
C PHE A 260 -11.75 -1.71 3.95
N ARG A 261 -12.26 -2.73 3.26
CA ARG A 261 -13.07 -3.81 3.87
C ARG A 261 -12.20 -5.02 4.15
N GLY A 262 -11.41 -4.98 5.21
CA GLY A 262 -10.60 -6.12 5.62
C GLY A 262 -9.69 -5.83 6.81
N GLU A 263 -8.88 -6.81 7.19
CA GLU A 263 -7.83 -6.61 8.19
C GLU A 263 -6.60 -6.01 7.50
N SER A 264 -6.18 -4.81 7.92
CA SER A 264 -5.07 -4.11 7.27
C SER A 264 -3.77 -4.94 7.30
N SER A 265 -3.57 -5.73 8.35
CA SER A 265 -2.40 -6.60 8.55
C SER A 265 -2.21 -7.64 7.42
N GLN A 266 -3.29 -8.02 6.74
CA GLN A 266 -3.32 -9.02 5.67
C GLN A 266 -3.20 -8.43 4.27
N ALA A 267 -3.19 -7.10 4.15
CA ALA A 267 -3.10 -6.40 2.86
C ALA A 267 -1.72 -5.74 2.69
N PRO A 268 -1.18 -5.72 1.46
CA PRO A 268 -0.11 -4.81 1.09
C PRO A 268 -0.50 -3.36 1.36
N LEU A 269 0.48 -2.54 1.73
CA LEU A 269 0.27 -1.16 2.13
C LEU A 269 1.12 -0.22 1.29
N LEU A 270 0.56 0.92 0.91
CA LEU A 270 1.25 2.03 0.26
C LEU A 270 1.13 3.26 1.17
N GLU A 271 2.27 3.83 1.57
CA GLU A 271 2.32 5.05 2.36
C GLU A 271 2.95 6.18 1.56
N VAL A 272 2.40 7.40 1.67
CA VAL A 272 3.01 8.60 1.10
C VAL A 272 3.98 9.21 2.11
N LYS A 273 5.29 9.04 1.89
CA LYS A 273 6.33 9.58 2.79
C LYS A 273 6.62 11.05 2.57
N LYS A 274 6.61 11.49 1.31
CA LYS A 274 6.99 12.87 0.97
C LYS A 274 6.31 13.31 -0.31
N ILE A 275 5.91 14.57 -0.37
CA ILE A 275 5.43 15.23 -1.58
C ILE A 275 6.26 16.49 -1.78
N ASP A 276 7.07 16.51 -2.83
CA ASP A 276 7.73 17.70 -3.35
C ASP A 276 7.03 18.17 -4.64
N GLU A 277 7.44 19.33 -5.17
CA GLU A 277 6.86 19.88 -6.42
C GLU A 277 6.98 18.92 -7.62
N LYS A 278 8.12 18.25 -7.75
CA LYS A 278 8.42 17.36 -8.90
C LYS A 278 8.15 15.89 -8.62
N VAL A 279 8.38 15.43 -7.39
CA VAL A 279 8.40 14.02 -7.03
C VAL A 279 7.58 13.77 -5.78
N MET A 280 6.80 12.69 -5.79
CA MET A 280 6.15 12.12 -4.61
C MET A 280 6.87 10.82 -4.27
N VAL A 281 7.31 10.67 -3.04
CA VAL A 281 7.95 9.46 -2.55
C VAL A 281 6.90 8.61 -1.85
N ILE A 282 6.69 7.41 -2.39
CA ILE A 282 5.80 6.40 -1.83
C ILE A 282 6.63 5.24 -1.29
N GLU A 283 6.13 4.57 -0.28
CA GLU A 283 6.72 3.36 0.27
C GLU A 283 5.70 2.23 0.24
N LEU A 284 6.07 1.13 -0.41
CA LEU A 284 5.26 -0.08 -0.49
C LEU A 284 5.73 -1.06 0.57
N TRP A 285 4.79 -1.64 1.29
CA TRP A 285 5.02 -2.57 2.40
C TRP A 285 4.34 -3.91 2.11
N ASN A 286 5.06 -4.99 2.41
CA ASN A 286 4.51 -6.34 2.26
C ASN A 286 3.50 -6.69 3.35
N VAL A 287 2.77 -7.77 3.10
CA VAL A 287 1.97 -8.43 4.13
C VAL A 287 2.92 -8.85 5.25
N GLY A 288 2.63 -8.41 6.48
CA GLY A 288 3.49 -8.64 7.66
C GLY A 288 4.56 -7.57 7.94
N GLY A 289 4.83 -6.63 7.02
CA GLY A 289 5.67 -5.47 7.29
C GLY A 289 7.16 -5.73 7.50
N THR A 290 7.64 -6.87 7.01
CA THR A 290 9.05 -7.29 7.08
C THR A 290 9.89 -6.72 5.95
N SER A 291 9.26 -6.39 4.81
CA SER A 291 9.91 -5.85 3.63
C SER A 291 9.17 -4.60 3.16
N HIS A 292 9.95 -3.59 2.75
CA HIS A 292 9.43 -2.39 2.13
C HIS A 292 10.27 -1.98 0.92
N GLN A 293 9.67 -1.22 0.02
CA GLN A 293 10.34 -0.65 -1.14
C GLN A 293 9.91 0.80 -1.33
N SER A 294 10.87 1.71 -1.23
CA SER A 294 10.65 3.12 -1.55
C SER A 294 10.69 3.33 -3.06
N MET A 295 9.78 4.16 -3.58
CA MET A 295 9.64 4.49 -4.99
C MET A 295 9.32 5.97 -5.16
N SER A 296 9.66 6.53 -6.32
CA SER A 296 9.44 7.93 -6.66
C SER A 296 8.47 8.04 -7.83
N LEU A 297 7.36 8.75 -7.61
CA LEU A 297 6.39 9.11 -8.64
C LEU A 297 6.68 10.53 -9.14
N VAL A 298 7.03 10.65 -10.41
CA VAL A 298 7.23 11.95 -11.06
C VAL A 298 5.86 12.54 -11.41
N LYS A 299 5.69 13.84 -11.15
CA LYS A 299 4.49 14.57 -11.54
C LYS A 299 4.37 14.59 -13.06
N THR A 300 3.22 14.16 -13.57
CA THR A 300 2.92 14.17 -15.00
C THR A 300 2.94 15.62 -15.51
N MET A 301 3.67 15.86 -16.59
CA MET A 301 3.65 17.17 -17.24
C MET A 301 2.25 17.46 -17.75
N SER A 302 1.71 18.59 -17.33
CA SER A 302 0.38 19.02 -17.75
C SER A 302 0.42 19.48 -19.19
N SER A 303 -0.48 18.96 -20.02
CA SER A 303 -0.67 19.48 -21.37
C SER A 303 -1.17 20.92 -21.29
N PRO A 304 -0.61 21.85 -22.09
CA PRO A 304 -1.07 23.23 -22.13
C PRO A 304 -2.52 23.31 -22.61
N ILE A 305 -3.21 24.40 -22.26
CA ILE A 305 -4.56 24.66 -22.76
C ILE A 305 -4.43 25.43 -24.07
N GLU A 306 -4.85 24.82 -25.17
CA GLU A 306 -4.88 25.45 -26.48
C GLU A 306 -6.15 26.30 -26.62
N ILE A 307 -6.26 27.40 -25.85
CA ILE A 307 -7.44 28.29 -25.86
C ILE A 307 -7.81 28.67 -27.29
N THR A 308 -6.83 29.04 -28.10
CA THR A 308 -7.08 29.56 -29.45
C THR A 308 -7.75 28.53 -30.36
N GLU A 309 -7.54 27.23 -30.11
CA GLU A 309 -8.20 26.15 -30.83
C GLU A 309 -9.61 25.93 -30.28
N ILE A 310 -9.75 25.86 -28.96
CA ILE A 310 -11.04 25.74 -28.27
C ILE A 310 -12.00 26.88 -28.69
N VAL A 311 -11.52 28.12 -28.76
CA VAL A 311 -12.31 29.29 -29.16
C VAL A 311 -12.76 29.19 -30.63
N LYS A 312 -11.95 28.60 -31.51
CA LYS A 312 -12.29 28.42 -32.94
C LYS A 312 -13.40 27.38 -33.13
N GLU A 313 -13.48 26.37 -32.26
CA GLU A 313 -14.54 25.37 -32.30
C GLU A 313 -15.93 25.94 -31.97
N PHE A 314 -15.99 27.08 -31.27
CA PHE A 314 -17.23 27.81 -31.04
C PHE A 314 -17.64 28.59 -32.30
N GLU A 315 -18.43 27.93 -33.14
CA GLU A 315 -19.00 28.46 -34.38
C GLU A 315 -19.82 29.74 -34.10
N PHE A 316 -20.71 29.68 -33.11
CA PHE A 316 -21.62 30.78 -32.76
C PHE A 316 -21.77 30.94 -31.25
N ILE A 317 -21.80 32.20 -30.80
CA ILE A 317 -22.06 32.57 -29.42
C ILE A 317 -23.04 33.74 -29.44
N GLY A 318 -24.26 33.50 -28.97
CA GLY A 318 -25.35 34.47 -28.94
C GLY A 318 -26.03 34.51 -27.58
N MET A 319 -27.05 35.35 -27.46
CA MET A 319 -27.80 35.51 -26.22
C MET A 319 -29.23 35.01 -26.41
N ARG A 320 -29.69 34.09 -25.55
CA ARG A 320 -31.13 33.73 -25.47
C ARG A 320 -31.87 34.70 -24.56
N SER A 321 -31.27 34.95 -23.40
CA SER A 321 -31.74 35.88 -22.37
C SER A 321 -30.53 36.47 -21.64
N TRP A 322 -30.77 37.50 -20.84
CA TRP A 322 -29.75 38.26 -20.08
C TRP A 322 -28.81 37.42 -19.19
N SER A 323 -29.16 36.17 -18.90
CA SER A 323 -28.37 35.25 -18.09
C SER A 323 -28.09 33.90 -18.76
N ARG A 324 -28.56 33.69 -20.00
CA ARG A 324 -28.44 32.39 -20.69
C ARG A 324 -27.90 32.57 -22.10
N PRO A 325 -26.58 32.45 -22.29
CA PRO A 325 -26.01 32.46 -23.62
C PRO A 325 -26.33 31.16 -24.37
N ILE A 326 -26.30 31.25 -25.68
CA ILE A 326 -26.39 30.14 -26.62
C ILE A 326 -25.02 29.96 -27.23
N ILE A 327 -24.48 28.75 -27.13
CA ILE A 327 -23.22 28.38 -27.78
C ILE A 327 -23.52 27.29 -28.81
N GLN A 328 -22.96 27.43 -30.01
CA GLN A 328 -22.93 26.38 -31.03
C GLN A 328 -21.48 25.89 -31.19
N ALA A 329 -21.28 24.60 -30.99
CA ALA A 329 -19.99 23.94 -31.14
C ALA A 329 -20.20 22.58 -31.82
N GLY A 330 -19.43 22.29 -32.88
CA GLY A 330 -19.53 21.03 -33.61
C GLY A 330 -20.94 20.70 -34.12
N GLY A 331 -21.66 21.71 -34.63
CA GLY A 331 -23.04 21.57 -35.10
C GLY A 331 -24.12 21.38 -34.01
N GLN A 332 -23.76 21.32 -32.73
CA GLN A 332 -24.72 21.23 -31.62
C GLN A 332 -24.94 22.59 -30.96
N ARG A 333 -26.21 22.99 -30.83
CA ARG A 333 -26.62 24.22 -30.15
C ARG A 333 -26.97 23.93 -28.69
N MET A 334 -26.27 24.57 -27.76
CA MET A 334 -26.45 24.43 -26.32
C MET A 334 -26.83 25.77 -25.68
N ILE A 335 -27.66 25.71 -24.64
CA ILE A 335 -28.01 26.89 -23.82
C ILE A 335 -27.34 26.71 -22.48
N LEU A 336 -26.50 27.67 -22.11
CA LEU A 336 -25.78 27.66 -20.85
C LEU A 336 -26.48 28.53 -19.81
N SER A 337 -26.29 28.16 -18.56
CA SER A 337 -26.69 28.82 -17.33
C SER A 337 -25.45 28.84 -16.42
N PRO A 338 -25.34 29.78 -15.47
CA PRO A 338 -24.20 29.83 -14.54
C PRO A 338 -23.90 28.45 -13.94
N ASP A 339 -22.61 28.12 -13.85
CA ASP A 339 -22.08 26.84 -13.37
C ASP A 339 -22.41 25.62 -14.24
N ASP A 340 -22.93 25.80 -15.46
CA ASP A 340 -23.04 24.70 -16.43
C ASP A 340 -21.65 24.24 -16.90
N TRP A 341 -21.47 22.93 -16.96
CA TRP A 341 -20.22 22.26 -17.33
C TRP A 341 -20.35 21.67 -18.73
N VAL A 342 -19.38 21.95 -19.58
CA VAL A 342 -19.34 21.44 -20.96
C VAL A 342 -17.99 20.77 -21.18
N VAL A 343 -18.00 19.47 -21.46
CA VAL A 343 -16.80 18.68 -21.68
C VAL A 343 -16.63 18.37 -23.15
N TYR A 344 -15.40 18.42 -23.64
CA TYR A 344 -15.07 18.00 -25.00
C TYR A 344 -14.73 16.52 -25.03
N THR A 345 -15.52 15.70 -25.74
CA THR A 345 -15.35 14.24 -25.82
C THR A 345 -14.44 13.79 -26.97
N GLY A 346 -13.70 14.71 -27.59
CA GLY A 346 -12.84 14.46 -28.76
C GLY A 346 -13.54 14.57 -30.11
N LYS A 347 -14.88 14.65 -30.13
CA LYS A 347 -15.69 14.86 -31.33
C LYS A 347 -16.63 16.06 -31.18
N THR A 348 -17.27 16.16 -30.03
CA THR A 348 -18.31 17.15 -29.76
C THR A 348 -18.17 17.70 -28.34
N TRP A 349 -18.69 18.90 -28.15
CA TRP A 349 -18.86 19.48 -26.81
C TRP A 349 -20.19 19.04 -26.24
N GLU A 350 -20.16 18.42 -25.08
CA GLU A 350 -21.34 17.87 -24.42
C GLU A 350 -21.54 18.52 -23.07
N LYS A 351 -22.76 19.02 -22.84
CA LYS A 351 -23.14 19.57 -21.55
C LYS A 351 -23.39 18.44 -20.54
N ILE A 352 -22.65 18.45 -19.43
CA ILE A 352 -22.88 17.57 -18.29
C ILE A 352 -24.15 18.03 -17.58
N SER A 353 -25.19 17.19 -17.63
CA SER A 353 -26.50 17.52 -17.03
C SER A 353 -26.98 16.47 -16.03
N ARG A 354 -26.47 15.24 -16.13
CA ARG A 354 -26.86 14.12 -15.26
C ARG A 354 -25.78 13.84 -14.22
N LYS A 355 -26.20 13.34 -13.05
CA LYS A 355 -25.30 12.93 -11.96
C LYS A 355 -24.32 11.85 -12.40
N GLU A 356 -24.75 10.89 -13.21
CA GLU A 356 -23.89 9.82 -13.74
C GLU A 356 -22.75 10.38 -14.60
N GLN A 357 -23.06 11.32 -15.51
CA GLN A 357 -22.04 11.97 -16.35
C GLN A 357 -21.03 12.76 -15.52
N LEU A 358 -21.50 13.37 -14.43
CA LEU A 358 -20.66 14.07 -13.47
C LEU A 358 -19.71 13.08 -12.76
N GLU A 359 -20.22 11.97 -12.25
CA GLU A 359 -19.43 10.93 -11.59
C GLU A 359 -18.43 10.28 -12.56
N ASP A 360 -18.82 10.06 -13.82
CA ASP A 360 -17.94 9.54 -14.88
C ASP A 360 -16.81 10.52 -15.24
N TYR A 361 -17.08 11.82 -15.25
CA TYR A 361 -16.02 12.83 -15.44
C TYR A 361 -15.10 12.94 -14.22
N LEU A 362 -15.65 12.95 -13.01
CA LEU A 362 -14.87 13.03 -11.77
C LEU A 362 -13.98 11.80 -11.56
N SER A 363 -14.47 10.61 -11.91
CA SER A 363 -13.73 9.34 -11.87
C SER A 363 -12.70 9.18 -13.01
N GLY A 364 -12.78 10.01 -14.05
CA GLY A 364 -11.85 9.97 -15.18
C GLY A 364 -12.21 8.94 -16.25
N LYS A 365 -13.42 8.36 -16.21
CA LYS A 365 -13.98 7.57 -17.32
C LYS A 365 -14.22 8.43 -18.55
N THR A 366 -14.75 9.64 -18.35
CA THR A 366 -14.81 10.67 -19.40
C THR A 366 -13.63 11.60 -19.24
N GLN A 367 -12.81 11.75 -20.29
CA GLN A 367 -11.64 12.61 -20.30
C GLN A 367 -11.75 13.65 -21.41
N GLY A 368 -11.36 14.87 -21.10
CA GLY A 368 -11.35 15.95 -22.06
C GLY A 368 -11.27 17.32 -21.39
N PRO A 369 -10.88 18.37 -22.13
CA PRO A 369 -10.99 19.74 -21.69
C PRO A 369 -12.41 20.05 -21.20
N LEU A 370 -12.49 20.80 -20.10
CA LEU A 370 -13.75 21.18 -19.48
C LEU A 370 -13.90 22.70 -19.52
N LEU A 371 -15.03 23.17 -20.02
CA LEU A 371 -15.45 24.55 -19.94
C LEU A 371 -16.53 24.68 -18.85
N VAL A 372 -16.28 25.53 -17.87
CA VAL A 372 -17.27 25.92 -16.85
C VAL A 372 -17.70 27.33 -17.14
N PHE A 373 -18.99 27.51 -17.43
CA PHE A 373 -19.54 28.84 -17.66
C PHE A 373 -19.70 29.58 -16.32
N ASP A 374 -19.06 30.75 -16.22
CA ASP A 374 -19.13 31.60 -15.03
C ASP A 374 -20.33 32.54 -15.15
N LYS A 375 -20.23 33.54 -16.03
CA LYS A 375 -21.25 34.56 -16.18
C LYS A 375 -21.20 35.26 -17.53
N LEU A 376 -22.30 35.96 -17.82
CA LEU A 376 -22.37 36.92 -18.91
C LEU A 376 -22.13 38.33 -18.33
N GLU A 377 -21.17 39.04 -18.89
CA GLU A 377 -20.79 40.38 -18.42
C GLU A 377 -20.93 41.38 -19.57
N LYS A 378 -21.27 42.63 -19.24
CA LYS A 378 -21.26 43.73 -20.19
C LYS A 378 -19.92 44.45 -20.09
N ASP A 379 -19.05 44.25 -21.07
CA ASP A 379 -17.77 44.96 -21.15
C ASP A 379 -17.89 46.12 -22.14
N SER A 380 -17.73 47.35 -21.64
CA SER A 380 -17.80 48.64 -22.33
C SER A 380 -19.04 48.91 -23.21
N ARG A 381 -19.28 48.13 -24.27
CA ARG A 381 -20.45 48.20 -25.17
C ARG A 381 -20.99 46.85 -25.65
N GLU A 382 -20.31 45.74 -25.37
CA GLU A 382 -20.68 44.40 -25.83
C GLU A 382 -20.89 43.46 -24.65
N PHE A 383 -21.76 42.46 -24.83
CA PHE A 383 -21.85 41.37 -23.88
C PHE A 383 -20.78 40.34 -24.22
N VAL A 384 -20.10 39.85 -23.20
CA VAL A 384 -19.07 38.82 -23.30
C VAL A 384 -19.43 37.66 -22.37
N VAL A 385 -19.18 36.46 -22.84
CA VAL A 385 -19.30 35.24 -22.06
C VAL A 385 -17.96 34.99 -21.38
N ARG A 386 -17.94 34.98 -20.05
CA ARG A 386 -16.77 34.53 -19.28
C ARG A 386 -16.93 33.06 -18.90
N ALA A 387 -15.86 32.31 -19.09
CA ALA A 387 -15.78 30.91 -18.69
C ALA A 387 -14.37 30.55 -18.22
N HIS A 388 -14.29 29.48 -17.44
CA HIS A 388 -13.02 28.85 -17.07
C HIS A 388 -12.83 27.60 -17.92
N VAL A 389 -11.68 27.48 -18.57
CA VAL A 389 -11.29 26.28 -19.31
C VAL A 389 -10.24 25.54 -18.50
N PHE A 390 -10.50 24.27 -18.24
CA PHE A 390 -9.58 23.34 -17.61
C PHE A 390 -9.02 22.40 -18.67
N ASN A 391 -7.73 22.07 -18.56
CA ASN A 391 -7.16 21.01 -19.39
C ASN A 391 -7.78 19.64 -19.04
N ALA A 392 -7.56 18.64 -19.89
CA ALA A 392 -8.12 17.31 -19.69
C ALA A 392 -7.73 16.64 -18.35
N GLN A 393 -6.59 17.04 -17.78
CA GLN A 393 -6.12 16.55 -16.49
C GLN A 393 -6.64 17.35 -15.29
N ARG A 394 -7.34 18.47 -15.51
CA ARG A 394 -7.82 19.42 -14.47
C ARG A 394 -6.72 20.03 -13.60
N THR A 395 -5.50 20.09 -14.11
CA THR A 395 -4.33 20.64 -13.40
C THR A 395 -4.03 22.09 -13.77
N LEU A 396 -4.51 22.54 -14.93
CA LEU A 396 -4.40 23.92 -15.40
C LEU A 396 -5.79 24.50 -15.58
N VAL A 397 -5.89 25.82 -15.39
CA VAL A 397 -7.11 26.59 -15.62
C VAL A 397 -6.74 27.91 -16.28
N GLU A 398 -7.49 28.29 -17.30
CA GLU A 398 -7.39 29.59 -17.93
C GLU A 398 -8.77 30.23 -18.08
N SER A 399 -8.83 31.54 -17.88
CA SER A 399 -10.07 32.30 -18.04
C SER A 399 -10.21 32.74 -19.49
N VAL A 400 -11.32 32.38 -20.12
CA VAL A 400 -11.62 32.77 -21.50
C VAL A 400 -12.76 33.78 -21.52
N THR A 401 -12.61 34.78 -22.38
CA THR A 401 -13.65 35.77 -22.66
C THR A 401 -14.07 35.60 -24.11
N LEU A 402 -15.31 35.19 -24.32
CA LEU A 402 -15.85 34.91 -25.63
C LEU A 402 -16.81 36.05 -26.02
N PRO A 403 -16.50 36.83 -27.07
CA PRO A 403 -17.39 37.88 -27.53
C PRO A 403 -18.65 37.27 -28.15
N LEU A 404 -19.80 37.92 -27.96
CA LEU A 404 -21.00 37.53 -28.70
C LEU A 404 -20.81 37.82 -30.19
N LYS A 405 -20.85 36.79 -31.02
CA LYS A 405 -20.95 36.93 -32.47
C LYS A 405 -22.39 37.36 -32.76
N GLN A 406 -22.65 38.66 -32.85
CA GLN A 406 -23.99 39.19 -33.11
C GLN A 406 -24.53 38.68 -34.46
N GLY A 407 -25.39 37.67 -34.41
CA GLY A 407 -26.38 37.38 -35.44
C GLY A 407 -27.71 37.99 -35.04
N PHE A 408 -27.79 39.32 -34.98
CA PHE A 408 -29.07 40.01 -34.84
C PHE A 408 -29.64 40.22 -36.25
N ASP A 409 -30.37 39.23 -36.77
CA ASP A 409 -31.37 39.49 -37.81
C ASP A 409 -32.59 40.15 -37.15
N SER A 410 -32.46 41.42 -36.77
CA SER A 410 -33.61 42.28 -36.54
C SER A 410 -34.03 42.89 -37.87
N GLY A 411 -34.74 42.12 -38.69
CA GLY A 411 -35.13 42.56 -40.02
C GLY A 411 -36.15 41.66 -40.73
N SER A 412 -37.38 41.58 -40.20
CA SER A 412 -38.64 41.62 -40.96
C SER A 412 -39.77 40.89 -40.22
N SER A 413 -40.74 41.65 -39.70
CA SER A 413 -42.12 41.16 -39.62
C SER A 413 -43.05 42.25 -40.17
N SER A 414 -43.28 42.11 -41.48
CA SER A 414 -44.55 42.24 -42.16
C SER A 414 -45.42 43.46 -41.87
N ALA A 415 -45.49 44.31 -42.89
CA ALA A 415 -46.70 45.05 -43.24
C ALA A 415 -47.94 44.15 -43.15
N LYS A 416 -48.97 44.63 -42.45
CA LYS A 416 -50.36 44.30 -42.71
C LYS A 416 -51.12 45.61 -42.84
N GLU A 417 -51.33 45.97 -44.09
CA GLU A 417 -52.39 46.84 -44.54
C GLU A 417 -53.69 46.07 -44.45
N GLU A 418 -54.66 46.58 -43.67
CA GLU A 418 -56.06 46.20 -43.82
C GLU A 418 -56.96 47.41 -43.54
N VAL A 419 -58.00 47.50 -44.37
CA VAL A 419 -58.77 48.69 -44.74
C VAL A 419 -59.99 48.93 -43.82
N HIS A 420 -60.32 50.21 -43.66
CA HIS A 420 -61.52 50.87 -43.11
C HIS A 420 -62.88 50.13 -43.21
N PRO A 421 -63.88 50.41 -42.30
CA PRO A 421 -64.78 51.58 -42.49
C PRO A 421 -65.37 52.23 -41.22
N GLY A 422 -65.91 53.47 -41.35
CA GLY A 422 -67.05 53.89 -40.49
C GLY A 422 -67.06 55.31 -39.87
N ARG A 423 -67.19 56.33 -40.72
CA ARG A 423 -67.87 57.65 -40.55
C ARG A 423 -68.73 57.91 -39.28
N GLN A 424 -68.47 59.03 -38.58
CA GLN A 424 -69.39 60.17 -38.25
C GLN A 424 -68.69 61.19 -37.31
N SER A 425 -68.49 62.45 -37.72
CA SER A 425 -69.30 63.67 -37.42
C SER A 425 -69.01 64.25 -36.01
N LEU A 426 -68.88 65.55 -35.71
CA LEU A 426 -69.09 66.85 -36.38
C LEU A 426 -68.69 67.96 -35.35
N VAL A 427 -68.29 69.16 -35.82
CA VAL A 427 -68.32 70.50 -35.13
C VAL A 427 -67.27 70.75 -34.02
N GLY A 428 -66.58 71.89 -33.91
CA GLY A 428 -66.60 73.23 -34.57
C GLY A 428 -65.29 73.99 -34.26
N GLY A 429 -64.84 74.93 -35.10
CA GLY A 429 -64.79 76.40 -34.82
C GLY A 429 -63.76 76.76 -33.72
N GLU A 430 -62.77 77.65 -33.82
CA GLU A 430 -62.42 78.87 -34.57
C GLU A 430 -60.86 78.92 -34.58
N GLY A 431 -60.10 79.41 -35.57
CA GLY A 431 -60.06 80.79 -36.02
C GLY A 431 -59.25 81.70 -35.08
N THR A 432 -57.91 81.83 -35.25
CA THR A 432 -57.22 83.13 -35.49
C THR A 432 -55.69 83.07 -35.50
N ASN A 433 -55.16 83.84 -36.46
CA ASN A 433 -53.79 84.29 -36.71
C ASN A 433 -53.02 84.90 -35.52
N ARG A 434 -51.69 84.77 -35.53
CA ARG A 434 -50.66 85.85 -35.70
C ARG A 434 -49.30 85.30 -35.26
N GLY A 435 -48.29 85.33 -36.13
CA GLY A 435 -47.22 86.35 -36.13
C GLY A 435 -46.03 85.83 -35.30
N GLY A 436 -44.82 85.65 -35.81
CA GLY A 436 -44.09 86.51 -36.72
C GLY A 436 -42.98 87.19 -35.94
N SER A 437 -41.77 86.61 -36.00
CA SER A 437 -40.46 87.25 -36.14
C SER A 437 -39.35 86.22 -35.99
#